data_AF-A0A9D8DUJ6-F1
#
_entry.id   AF-A0A9D8DUJ6-F1
#
_cell.length_a   1.000
_cell.length_b   1.000
_cell.length_c   1.000
_cell.angle_alpha   90.00
_cell.angle_beta   90.00
_cell.angle_gamma   90.00
#
_symmetry.space_group_name_H-M   'P 1'
#
loop_
_entity.id
_entity.type
_entity.pdbx_description
1 polymer ?
#
loop_
_entity_poly.entity_id
_entity_poly.type
_entity_poly.pdbx_seq_one_letter_code
_entity_poly.pdbx_strand_id
1 'polypeptide(L)'
;MDLRSVRRFGVLAESLHGVGYYGPEIRVFDDVGVHGWWRAYFAYRSAPLGAVGPKVVAAVFYGFAERMVARALPEVWSRVSPEEAIRLRSGAVDAAWRRIFAGQVGDRVFEATVEEAAELAEVALTGVDVGARPLAAAYLALGRPAVPHLRLWHAATVVREHRGDGHAIALAAAGVDPVECQVLMVARGHGNLATMQRIRGWEPAELAAATDRLVARGWVDAAGGCTAAGAEGREAVEVHTDRLAAGPVERLGAGGVARFEELVAPLRAVLHGAGGIPERWPPPHVVVGGADAGRDGDGTVGS
;
A
#
# COMPACT_ATOMS: atom_id res chain seq x y z
N MET A 1 12.20 -14.33 -19.21
CA MET A 1 12.08 -13.72 -17.88
C MET A 1 11.24 -14.61 -16.99
N ASP A 2 11.68 -14.82 -15.76
CA ASP A 2 10.94 -15.58 -14.75
C ASP A 2 9.97 -14.67 -13.96
N LEU A 3 8.66 -14.88 -14.13
CA LEU A 3 7.63 -14.12 -13.39
C LEU A 3 7.64 -14.39 -11.89
N ARG A 4 8.18 -15.53 -11.44
CA ARG A 4 8.34 -15.80 -10.00
C ARG A 4 9.32 -14.83 -9.37
N SER A 5 10.42 -14.52 -10.07
CA SER A 5 11.37 -13.49 -9.66
C SER A 5 10.72 -12.11 -9.57
N VAL A 6 9.85 -11.75 -10.52
CA VAL A 6 9.09 -10.48 -10.45
C VAL A 6 8.18 -10.43 -9.22
N ARG A 7 7.43 -11.49 -8.98
CA ARG A 7 6.54 -11.60 -7.82
C ARG A 7 7.33 -11.51 -6.50
N ARG A 8 8.46 -12.21 -6.42
CA ARG A 8 9.35 -12.21 -5.24
C ARG A 8 9.95 -10.83 -4.96
N PHE A 9 10.45 -10.15 -5.99
CA PHE A 9 10.95 -8.77 -5.87
C PHE A 9 9.85 -7.81 -5.38
N GLY A 10 8.63 -7.94 -5.93
CA GLY A 10 7.46 -7.17 -5.48
C GLY A 10 7.14 -7.36 -4.00
N VAL A 11 7.18 -8.61 -3.49
CA VAL A 11 6.96 -8.92 -2.07
C VAL A 11 8.02 -8.29 -1.16
N LEU A 12 9.29 -8.30 -1.59
CA LEU A 12 10.37 -7.66 -0.83
C LEU A 12 10.20 -6.14 -0.79
N ALA A 13 9.87 -5.52 -1.92
CA ALA A 13 9.58 -4.08 -1.99
C ALA A 13 8.36 -3.70 -1.12
N GLU A 14 7.28 -4.49 -1.16
CA GLU A 14 6.11 -4.27 -0.30
C GLU A 14 6.47 -4.37 1.20
N SER A 15 7.34 -5.30 1.57
CA SER A 15 7.77 -5.48 2.96
C SER A 15 8.55 -4.26 3.47
N LEU A 16 9.47 -3.72 2.67
CA LEU A 16 10.21 -2.50 2.99
C LEU A 16 9.29 -1.28 3.07
N HIS A 17 8.39 -1.13 2.09
CA HIS A 17 7.42 -0.05 2.05
C HIS A 17 6.51 -0.02 3.29
N GLY A 18 6.10 -1.21 3.76
CA GLY A 18 5.14 -1.38 4.84
C GLY A 18 5.49 -0.72 6.17
N VAL A 19 6.78 -0.40 6.42
CA VAL A 19 7.23 0.39 7.58
C VAL A 19 6.42 1.68 7.74
N GLY A 20 6.11 2.34 6.61
CA GLY A 20 5.37 3.61 6.62
C GLY A 20 3.87 3.48 6.87
N TYR A 21 3.30 2.27 6.85
CA TYR A 21 1.85 2.06 6.99
C TYR A 21 1.43 1.73 8.42
N TYR A 22 2.24 0.97 9.15
CA TYR A 22 1.80 0.31 10.38
C TYR A 22 2.56 0.75 11.63
N GLY A 23 3.64 1.53 11.49
CA GLY A 23 4.36 2.10 12.62
C GLY A 23 3.52 3.13 13.40
N PRO A 24 3.63 3.18 14.74
CA PRO A 24 2.96 4.20 15.56
C PRO A 24 3.42 5.63 15.22
N GLU A 25 4.57 5.79 14.58
CA GLU A 25 5.14 7.09 14.18
C GLU A 25 4.24 7.85 13.21
N ILE A 26 3.35 7.16 12.50
CA ILE A 26 2.39 7.82 11.60
C ILE A 26 1.40 8.74 12.34
N ARG A 27 1.31 8.60 13.67
CA ARG A 27 0.51 9.50 14.52
C ARG A 27 1.02 10.93 14.59
N VAL A 28 2.21 11.23 14.04
CA VAL A 28 2.69 12.62 13.88
C VAL A 28 1.70 13.50 13.09
N PHE A 29 0.80 12.90 12.30
CA PHE A 29 -0.29 13.62 11.64
C PHE A 29 -1.33 14.17 12.62
N ASP A 30 -1.48 13.57 13.82
CA ASP A 30 -2.35 14.09 14.87
C ASP A 30 -1.88 15.49 15.32
N ASP A 31 -0.57 15.76 15.30
CA ASP A 31 0.03 17.04 15.72
C ASP A 31 -0.31 18.21 14.77
N VAL A 32 -0.66 17.91 13.52
CA VAL A 32 -1.12 18.90 12.52
C VAL A 32 -2.65 18.85 12.35
N GLY A 33 -3.35 18.25 13.30
CA GLY A 33 -4.80 18.13 13.32
C GLY A 33 -5.35 17.07 12.37
N VAL A 34 -4.54 16.25 11.69
CA VAL A 34 -5.02 15.16 10.83
C VAL A 34 -5.22 13.90 11.69
N HIS A 35 -6.31 13.89 12.45
CA HIS A 35 -6.54 12.86 13.46
C HIS A 35 -6.95 11.50 12.88
N GLY A 36 -6.26 10.46 13.33
CA GLY A 36 -6.65 9.08 13.08
C GLY A 36 -6.04 8.46 11.82
N TRP A 37 -5.91 7.13 11.87
CA TRP A 37 -5.08 6.38 10.94
C TRP A 37 -5.52 6.50 9.47
N TRP A 38 -6.82 6.41 9.19
CA TRP A 38 -7.32 6.50 7.81
C TRP A 38 -7.12 7.88 7.18
N ARG A 39 -7.23 8.96 7.97
CA ARG A 39 -6.98 10.32 7.47
C ARG A 39 -5.51 10.50 7.15
N ALA A 40 -4.63 10.06 8.05
CA ALA A 40 -3.19 10.04 7.79
C ALA A 40 -2.86 9.19 6.55
N TYR A 41 -3.42 7.98 6.44
CA TYR A 41 -3.26 7.08 5.28
C TYR A 41 -3.60 7.76 3.95
N PHE A 42 -4.79 8.34 3.85
CA PHE A 42 -5.18 9.04 2.63
C PHE A 42 -4.31 10.26 2.38
N ALA A 43 -3.93 11.01 3.42
CA ALA A 43 -3.02 12.15 3.31
C ALA A 43 -1.67 11.74 2.71
N TYR A 44 -0.89 10.90 3.41
CA TYR A 44 0.50 10.69 3.04
C TYR A 44 0.68 9.88 1.75
N ARG A 45 -0.28 9.00 1.42
CA ARG A 45 -0.20 8.15 0.23
C ARG A 45 -0.60 8.91 -1.02
N SER A 46 -1.58 9.80 -0.92
CA SER A 46 -2.03 10.59 -2.09
C SER A 46 -1.28 11.91 -2.27
N ALA A 47 -0.59 12.41 -1.24
CA ALA A 47 0.15 13.67 -1.30
C ALA A 47 1.09 13.84 -2.52
N PRO A 48 1.79 12.81 -3.04
CA PRO A 48 2.60 12.98 -4.26
C PRO A 48 1.78 13.39 -5.50
N LEU A 49 0.48 13.09 -5.54
CA LEU A 49 -0.43 13.53 -6.60
C LEU A 49 -0.83 15.01 -6.48
N GLY A 50 -0.42 15.69 -5.40
CA GLY A 50 -0.92 17.01 -5.01
C GLY A 50 -2.23 16.93 -4.21
N ALA A 51 -2.87 18.09 -4.03
CA ALA A 51 -4.13 18.23 -3.29
C ALA A 51 -5.35 17.78 -4.11
N VAL A 52 -5.32 16.55 -4.62
CA VAL A 52 -6.40 15.97 -5.45
C VAL A 52 -7.60 15.56 -4.60
N GLY A 53 -8.80 15.64 -5.19
CA GLY A 53 -10.06 15.30 -4.51
C GLY A 53 -10.35 13.79 -4.44
N PRO A 54 -11.40 13.40 -3.68
CA PRO A 54 -11.77 11.99 -3.42
C PRO A 54 -11.89 11.12 -4.64
N LYS A 55 -12.54 11.63 -5.69
CA LYS A 55 -12.83 10.85 -6.90
C LYS A 55 -11.56 10.39 -7.61
N VAL A 56 -10.55 11.26 -7.68
CA VAL A 56 -9.24 10.92 -8.27
C VAL A 56 -8.54 9.88 -7.41
N VAL A 57 -8.50 10.08 -6.08
CA VAL A 57 -7.84 9.15 -5.16
C VAL A 57 -8.54 7.79 -5.13
N ALA A 58 -9.87 7.74 -5.16
CA ALA A 58 -10.63 6.49 -5.23
C ALA A 58 -10.33 5.71 -6.51
N ALA A 59 -10.24 6.39 -7.66
CA ALA A 59 -9.86 5.78 -8.93
C ALA A 59 -8.44 5.20 -8.89
N VAL A 60 -7.47 5.98 -8.40
CA VAL A 60 -6.06 5.55 -8.32
C VAL A 60 -5.86 4.45 -7.28
N PHE A 61 -6.56 4.50 -6.14
CA PHE A 61 -6.41 3.48 -5.10
C PHE A 61 -7.24 2.21 -5.37
N TYR A 62 -8.11 2.24 -6.39
CA TYR A 62 -8.93 1.18 -7.02
C TYR A 62 -9.82 0.30 -6.12
N GLY A 63 -9.54 0.18 -4.81
CA GLY A 63 -10.26 -0.72 -3.90
C GLY A 63 -11.18 0.00 -2.90
N PHE A 64 -11.19 1.33 -2.88
CA PHE A 64 -12.01 2.11 -1.94
C PHE A 64 -13.27 2.62 -2.60
N ALA A 65 -14.38 2.58 -1.87
CA ALA A 65 -15.54 3.39 -2.19
C ALA A 65 -15.16 4.87 -2.09
N GLU A 66 -15.61 5.69 -3.03
CA GLU A 66 -15.33 7.13 -3.04
C GLU A 66 -15.71 7.80 -1.70
N ARG A 67 -16.82 7.38 -1.10
CA ARG A 67 -17.28 7.88 0.21
C ARG A 67 -16.31 7.60 1.36
N MET A 68 -15.54 6.52 1.32
CA MET A 68 -14.49 6.27 2.33
C MET A 68 -13.39 7.31 2.22
N VAL A 69 -13.01 7.64 0.98
CA VAL A 69 -11.99 8.65 0.70
C VAL A 69 -12.51 10.05 1.05
N ALA A 70 -13.77 10.34 0.72
CA ALA A 70 -14.41 11.63 0.98
C ALA A 70 -14.57 11.95 2.48
N ARG A 71 -14.61 10.93 3.34
CA ARG A 71 -14.54 11.11 4.80
C ARG A 71 -13.21 11.72 5.26
N ALA A 72 -12.14 11.60 4.47
CA ALA A 72 -10.82 12.15 4.78
C ALA A 72 -10.48 13.39 3.95
N LEU A 73 -10.55 13.28 2.62
CA LEU A 73 -10.08 14.30 1.68
C LEU A 73 -11.26 15.18 1.20
N PRO A 74 -11.72 16.18 1.97
CA PRO A 74 -11.16 17.53 1.79
C PRO A 74 -10.55 18.11 3.07
N GLU A 75 -10.96 17.60 4.22
CA GLU A 75 -10.55 18.10 5.54
C GLU A 75 -9.03 18.01 5.74
N VAL A 76 -8.41 16.92 5.28
CA VAL A 76 -6.94 16.78 5.28
C VAL A 76 -6.27 17.96 4.57
N TRP A 77 -6.68 18.28 3.35
CA TRP A 77 -6.06 19.34 2.56
C TRP A 77 -6.35 20.75 3.08
N SER A 78 -7.36 20.91 3.94
CA SER A 78 -7.57 22.16 4.69
C SER A 78 -6.61 22.34 5.88
N ARG A 79 -5.96 21.25 6.34
CA ARG A 79 -5.08 21.24 7.51
C ARG A 79 -3.60 21.13 7.16
N VAL A 80 -3.28 20.35 6.12
CA VAL A 80 -1.91 20.03 5.75
C VAL A 80 -1.73 20.14 4.24
N SER A 81 -0.62 20.75 3.80
CA SER A 81 -0.28 20.76 2.37
C SER A 81 0.26 19.38 1.93
N PRO A 82 0.22 19.05 0.64
CA PRO A 82 0.84 17.82 0.14
C PRO A 82 2.34 17.72 0.49
N GLU A 83 3.08 18.82 0.39
CA GLU A 83 4.52 18.87 0.71
C GLU A 83 4.77 18.57 2.19
N GLU A 84 3.95 19.16 3.07
CA GLU A 84 4.02 18.93 4.49
C GLU A 84 3.65 17.48 4.86
N ALA A 85 2.62 16.91 4.22
CA ALA A 85 2.26 15.50 4.40
C ALA A 85 3.41 14.55 3.94
N ILE A 86 4.10 14.88 2.84
CA ILE A 86 5.29 14.16 2.38
C ILE A 86 6.43 14.24 3.40
N ARG A 87 6.65 15.41 4.01
CA ARG A 87 7.68 15.64 5.02
C ARG A 87 7.39 14.85 6.30
N LEU A 88 6.16 14.93 6.82
CA LEU A 88 5.70 14.21 8.00
C LEU A 88 5.86 12.69 7.83
N ARG A 89 5.42 12.16 6.67
CA ARG A 89 5.58 10.73 6.34
C ARG A 89 7.05 10.32 6.31
N SER A 90 7.91 11.10 5.65
CA SER A 90 9.34 10.77 5.56
C SER A 90 10.00 10.77 6.95
N GLY A 91 9.62 11.72 7.81
CA GLY A 91 10.06 11.74 9.22
C GLY A 91 9.55 10.55 10.03
N ALA A 92 8.28 10.17 9.87
CA ALA A 92 7.70 9.01 10.54
C ALA A 92 8.40 7.70 10.11
N VAL A 93 8.71 7.54 8.81
CA VAL A 93 9.46 6.40 8.29
C VAL A 93 10.89 6.36 8.86
N ASP A 94 11.59 7.50 8.92
CA ASP A 94 12.93 7.58 9.51
C ASP A 94 12.92 7.14 10.98
N ALA A 95 11.99 7.68 11.77
CA ALA A 95 11.83 7.34 13.18
C ALA A 95 11.47 5.85 13.38
N ALA A 96 10.54 5.32 12.58
CA ALA A 96 10.15 3.91 12.63
C ALA A 96 11.33 2.99 12.31
N TRP A 97 12.10 3.29 11.26
CA TRP A 97 13.28 2.54 10.88
C TRP A 97 14.32 2.53 12.01
N ARG A 98 14.65 3.70 12.55
CA ARG A 98 15.63 3.83 13.65
C ARG A 98 15.19 3.08 14.91
N ARG A 99 13.90 3.07 15.24
CA ARG A 99 13.37 2.29 16.36
C ARG A 99 13.50 0.79 16.11
N ILE A 100 13.05 0.32 14.94
CA ILE A 100 13.03 -1.10 14.59
C ILE A 100 14.45 -1.68 14.56
N PHE A 101 15.40 -0.93 13.99
CA PHE A 101 16.78 -1.35 13.82
C PHE A 101 17.73 -0.77 14.88
N ALA A 102 17.22 -0.31 16.03
CA ALA A 102 18.01 0.41 17.03
C ALA A 102 19.29 -0.33 17.48
N GLY A 103 19.23 -1.66 17.57
CA GLY A 103 20.39 -2.50 17.94
C GLY A 103 21.43 -2.69 16.82
N GLN A 104 21.17 -2.18 15.62
CA GLN A 104 22.03 -2.30 14.44
C GLN A 104 22.48 -0.93 13.91
N VAL A 105 21.94 0.17 14.43
CA VAL A 105 22.38 1.53 14.08
C VAL A 105 23.84 1.72 14.51
N GLY A 106 24.69 2.22 13.61
CA GLY A 106 26.13 2.38 13.83
C GLY A 106 26.96 1.11 13.58
N ASP A 107 26.32 -0.03 13.30
CA ASP A 107 27.04 -1.20 12.81
C ASP A 107 27.40 -1.01 11.33
N ARG A 108 28.71 -1.04 11.02
CA ARG A 108 29.22 -0.75 9.68
C ARG A 108 28.73 -1.75 8.63
N VAL A 109 28.53 -3.01 9.01
CA VAL A 109 28.08 -4.05 8.07
C VAL A 109 26.61 -3.84 7.74
N PHE A 110 25.79 -3.52 8.74
CA PHE A 110 24.39 -3.16 8.54
C PHE A 110 24.24 -1.91 7.68
N GLU A 111 25.00 -0.83 7.97
CA GLU A 111 24.95 0.41 7.19
C GLU A 111 25.35 0.18 5.73
N ALA A 112 26.42 -0.59 5.47
CA ALA A 112 26.82 -0.97 4.13
C ALA A 112 25.77 -1.84 3.41
N THR A 113 25.10 -2.75 4.14
CA THR A 113 24.02 -3.60 3.61
C THR A 113 22.83 -2.74 3.14
N VAL A 114 22.43 -1.76 3.94
CA VAL A 114 21.32 -0.86 3.61
C VAL A 114 21.68 0.06 2.43
N GLU A 115 22.91 0.57 2.39
CA GLU A 115 23.39 1.39 1.27
C GLU A 115 23.39 0.60 -0.05
N GLU A 116 23.97 -0.60 -0.07
CA GLU A 116 24.00 -1.44 -1.27
C GLU A 116 22.58 -1.83 -1.73
N ALA A 117 21.69 -2.17 -0.80
CA ALA A 117 20.29 -2.46 -1.12
C ALA A 117 19.59 -1.24 -1.73
N ALA A 118 19.87 -0.03 -1.22
CA ALA A 118 19.32 1.21 -1.76
C ALA A 118 19.82 1.46 -3.19
N GLU A 119 21.12 1.28 -3.46
CA GLU A 119 21.70 1.43 -4.79
C GLU A 119 21.08 0.45 -5.80
N LEU A 120 20.92 -0.82 -5.43
CA LEU A 120 20.28 -1.82 -6.29
C LEU A 120 18.80 -1.48 -6.56
N ALA A 121 18.07 -1.01 -5.55
CA ALA A 121 16.68 -0.57 -5.73
C ALA A 121 16.59 0.64 -6.66
N GLU A 122 17.52 1.60 -6.55
CA GLU A 122 17.60 2.77 -7.44
C GLU A 122 17.95 2.37 -8.89
N VAL A 123 18.82 1.39 -9.09
CA VAL A 123 19.07 0.81 -10.42
C VAL A 123 17.78 0.22 -10.99
N ALA A 124 17.01 -0.52 -10.18
CA ALA A 124 15.73 -1.08 -10.60
C ALA A 124 14.72 0.01 -11.02
N LEU A 125 14.73 1.18 -10.39
CA LEU A 125 13.85 2.30 -10.77
C LEU A 125 14.08 2.77 -12.22
N THR A 126 15.28 2.62 -12.77
CA THR A 126 15.56 2.99 -14.17
C THR A 126 14.85 2.09 -15.19
N GLY A 127 14.22 1.00 -14.75
CA GLY A 127 13.35 0.14 -15.55
C GLY A 127 11.84 0.37 -15.32
N VAL A 128 11.45 1.37 -14.54
CA VAL A 128 10.04 1.71 -14.28
C VAL A 128 9.47 2.49 -15.47
N ASP A 129 8.42 1.96 -16.11
CA ASP A 129 7.56 2.70 -17.04
C ASP A 129 6.30 3.17 -16.32
N VAL A 130 5.98 4.45 -16.44
CA VAL A 130 4.87 5.08 -15.73
C VAL A 130 3.62 5.29 -16.59
N GLY A 131 3.61 4.81 -17.84
CA GLY A 131 2.43 4.85 -18.70
C GLY A 131 1.20 4.25 -18.00
N ALA A 132 0.12 5.04 -17.89
CA ALA A 132 -1.10 4.68 -17.15
C ALA A 132 -0.92 4.35 -15.65
N ARG A 133 0.18 4.81 -15.02
CA ARG A 133 0.51 4.54 -13.61
C ARG A 133 0.74 5.85 -12.83
N PRO A 134 -0.34 6.59 -12.53
CA PRO A 134 -0.25 7.95 -12.00
C PRO A 134 0.38 8.01 -10.60
N LEU A 135 0.17 7.01 -9.75
CA LEU A 135 0.73 7.02 -8.39
C LEU A 135 2.22 6.72 -8.42
N ALA A 136 2.62 5.73 -9.22
CA ALA A 136 4.03 5.45 -9.47
C ALA A 136 4.75 6.67 -10.06
N ALA A 137 4.16 7.33 -11.05
CA ALA A 137 4.67 8.57 -11.65
C ALA A 137 4.87 9.66 -10.60
N ALA A 138 3.87 9.88 -9.76
CA ALA A 138 3.89 10.90 -8.72
C ALA A 138 4.97 10.64 -7.66
N TYR A 139 5.14 9.39 -7.24
CA TYR A 139 6.21 9.02 -6.32
C TYR A 139 7.60 9.14 -6.97
N LEU A 140 7.76 8.70 -8.23
CA LEU A 140 9.03 8.78 -8.95
C LEU A 140 9.46 10.23 -9.22
N ALA A 141 8.50 11.17 -9.32
CA ALA A 141 8.77 12.60 -9.47
C ALA A 141 9.26 13.27 -8.17
N LEU A 142 9.19 12.59 -7.03
CA LEU A 142 9.77 13.11 -5.78
C LEU A 142 11.30 13.09 -5.85
N GLY A 143 11.94 14.03 -5.16
CA GLY A 143 13.39 14.07 -5.05
C GLY A 143 13.96 12.84 -4.32
N ARG A 144 15.17 12.42 -4.72
CA ARG A 144 15.93 11.35 -4.07
C ARG A 144 16.27 11.73 -2.62
N PRO A 145 15.87 10.94 -1.61
CA PRO A 145 16.24 11.18 -0.22
C PRO A 145 17.76 11.14 -0.01
N ALA A 146 18.28 11.86 0.99
CA ALA A 146 19.71 11.85 1.30
C ALA A 146 20.14 10.64 2.16
N VAL A 147 19.24 10.14 3.01
CA VAL A 147 19.56 9.10 4.00
C VAL A 147 19.39 7.70 3.39
N PRO A 148 20.33 6.76 3.56
CA PRO A 148 20.34 5.46 2.88
C PRO A 148 19.04 4.64 3.04
N HIS A 149 18.55 4.46 4.27
CA HIS A 149 17.31 3.70 4.48
C HIS A 149 16.07 4.41 3.92
N LEU A 150 16.08 5.75 3.86
CA LEU A 150 15.00 6.50 3.20
C LEU A 150 15.06 6.35 1.68
N ARG A 151 16.26 6.27 1.08
CA ARG A 151 16.42 5.93 -0.34
C ARG A 151 15.88 4.54 -0.64
N LEU A 152 16.27 3.55 0.16
CA LEU A 152 15.76 2.18 0.05
C LEU A 152 14.23 2.13 0.18
N TRP A 153 13.67 2.74 1.22
CA TRP A 153 12.22 2.80 1.42
C TRP A 153 11.50 3.52 0.28
N HIS A 154 12.05 4.63 -0.21
CA HIS A 154 11.47 5.40 -1.30
C HIS A 154 11.46 4.59 -2.60
N ALA A 155 12.57 3.96 -2.97
CA ALA A 155 12.63 3.10 -4.16
C ALA A 155 11.69 1.91 -4.06
N ALA A 156 11.63 1.25 -2.89
CA ALA A 156 10.66 0.19 -2.63
C ALA A 156 9.21 0.67 -2.77
N THR A 157 8.92 1.90 -2.32
CA THR A 157 7.60 2.53 -2.47
C THR A 157 7.26 2.75 -3.95
N VAL A 158 8.17 3.30 -4.76
CA VAL A 158 7.95 3.47 -6.20
C VAL A 158 7.67 2.14 -6.89
N VAL A 159 8.47 1.10 -6.62
CA VAL A 159 8.25 -0.26 -7.16
C VAL A 159 6.89 -0.80 -6.75
N ARG A 160 6.51 -0.63 -5.48
CA ARG A 160 5.24 -1.09 -4.92
C ARG A 160 4.06 -0.38 -5.60
N GLU A 161 4.11 0.95 -5.74
CA GLU A 161 3.04 1.71 -6.39
C GLU A 161 3.00 1.44 -7.91
N HIS A 162 4.14 1.23 -8.56
CA HIS A 162 4.20 0.78 -9.96
C HIS A 162 3.50 -0.57 -10.17
N ARG A 163 3.75 -1.55 -9.29
CA ARG A 163 3.03 -2.82 -9.31
C ARG A 163 1.55 -2.63 -8.96
N GLY A 164 1.21 -1.75 -8.02
CA GLY A 164 -0.15 -1.44 -7.60
C GLY A 164 -1.00 -0.85 -8.72
N ASP A 165 -0.49 0.17 -9.42
CA ASP A 165 -1.15 0.75 -10.59
C ASP A 165 -1.27 -0.31 -11.72
N GLY A 166 -0.22 -1.11 -11.94
CA GLY A 166 -0.26 -2.24 -12.87
C GLY A 166 -1.33 -3.29 -12.52
N HIS A 167 -1.57 -3.52 -11.23
CA HIS A 167 -2.63 -4.41 -10.76
C HIS A 167 -4.02 -3.84 -11.04
N ALA A 168 -4.21 -2.54 -10.85
CA ALA A 168 -5.46 -1.86 -11.21
C ALA A 168 -5.73 -1.96 -12.73
N ILE A 169 -4.70 -1.80 -13.56
CA ILE A 169 -4.81 -2.03 -15.02
C ILE A 169 -5.24 -3.47 -15.31
N ALA A 170 -4.59 -4.47 -14.68
CA ALA A 170 -4.92 -5.87 -14.91
C ALA A 170 -6.34 -6.26 -14.47
N LEU A 171 -6.81 -5.69 -13.35
CA LEU A 171 -8.19 -5.85 -12.87
C LEU A 171 -9.20 -5.24 -13.84
N ALA A 172 -8.98 -3.99 -14.25
CA ALA A 172 -9.84 -3.29 -15.19
C ALA A 172 -9.90 -4.02 -16.54
N ALA A 173 -8.76 -4.49 -17.05
CA ALA A 173 -8.68 -5.27 -18.29
C ALA A 173 -9.43 -6.61 -18.22
N ALA A 174 -9.51 -7.22 -17.03
CA ALA A 174 -10.30 -8.42 -16.77
C ALA A 174 -11.78 -8.14 -16.47
N GLY A 175 -12.21 -6.88 -16.54
CA GLY A 175 -13.57 -6.46 -16.20
C GLY A 175 -13.93 -6.70 -14.74
N VAL A 176 -12.94 -6.65 -13.84
CA VAL A 176 -13.13 -6.75 -12.39
C VAL A 176 -13.18 -5.34 -11.81
N ASP A 177 -14.35 -4.93 -11.36
CA ASP A 177 -14.55 -3.59 -10.81
C ASP A 177 -14.02 -3.45 -9.35
N PRO A 178 -13.91 -2.22 -8.81
CA PRO A 178 -13.46 -1.96 -7.44
C PRO A 178 -14.16 -2.74 -6.32
N VAL A 179 -15.45 -3.04 -6.46
CA VAL A 179 -16.26 -3.75 -5.46
C VAL A 179 -16.04 -5.26 -5.60
N GLU A 180 -16.04 -5.77 -6.82
CA GLU A 180 -15.74 -7.16 -7.15
C GLU A 180 -14.35 -7.57 -6.63
N CYS A 181 -13.37 -6.66 -6.63
CA CYS A 181 -12.07 -6.89 -6.00
C CYS A 181 -12.19 -7.33 -4.53
N GLN A 182 -13.07 -6.69 -3.76
CA GLN A 182 -13.26 -7.00 -2.34
C GLN A 182 -13.90 -8.37 -2.14
N VAL A 183 -14.88 -8.70 -2.98
CA VAL A 183 -15.55 -10.01 -2.95
C VAL A 183 -14.55 -11.11 -3.29
N LEU A 184 -13.73 -10.94 -4.34
CA LEU A 184 -12.70 -11.91 -4.73
C LEU A 184 -11.63 -12.10 -3.66
N MET A 185 -11.25 -11.03 -2.93
CA MET A 185 -10.32 -11.17 -1.80
C MET A 185 -10.93 -12.03 -0.68
N VAL A 186 -12.20 -11.76 -0.32
CA VAL A 186 -12.91 -12.50 0.73
C VAL A 186 -13.13 -13.96 0.32
N ALA A 187 -13.49 -14.22 -0.94
CA ALA A 187 -13.63 -15.57 -1.49
C ALA A 187 -12.35 -16.40 -1.43
N ARG A 188 -11.18 -15.75 -1.29
CA ARG A 188 -9.86 -16.37 -1.11
C ARG A 188 -9.38 -16.37 0.35
N GLY A 189 -10.25 -16.05 1.31
CA GLY A 189 -9.95 -16.09 2.74
C GLY A 189 -9.25 -14.85 3.29
N HIS A 190 -9.15 -13.77 2.52
CA HIS A 190 -8.56 -12.51 2.98
C HIS A 190 -9.64 -11.61 3.60
N GLY A 191 -9.70 -11.58 4.93
CA GLY A 191 -10.71 -10.83 5.68
C GLY A 191 -12.12 -11.41 5.53
N ASN A 192 -13.14 -10.57 5.65
CA ASN A 192 -14.55 -10.90 5.42
C ASN A 192 -15.31 -9.67 4.92
N LEU A 193 -16.54 -9.84 4.42
CA LEU A 193 -17.33 -8.74 3.86
C LEU A 193 -17.55 -7.61 4.87
N ALA A 194 -17.88 -7.92 6.12
CA ALA A 194 -18.06 -6.90 7.18
C ALA A 194 -16.80 -6.06 7.42
N THR A 195 -15.62 -6.69 7.29
CA THR A 195 -14.34 -6.00 7.39
C THR A 195 -14.13 -5.10 6.17
N MET A 196 -14.40 -5.59 4.96
CA MET A 196 -14.29 -4.78 3.74
C MET A 196 -15.24 -3.58 3.75
N GLN A 197 -16.46 -3.74 4.26
CA GLN A 197 -17.39 -2.62 4.46
C GLN A 197 -16.75 -1.53 5.33
N ARG A 198 -16.20 -1.91 6.49
CA ARG A 198 -15.62 -0.96 7.43
C ARG A 198 -14.39 -0.24 6.87
N ILE A 199 -13.48 -0.96 6.23
CA ILE A 199 -12.16 -0.43 5.87
C ILE A 199 -12.06 0.07 4.43
N ARG A 200 -12.96 -0.36 3.54
CA ARG A 200 -13.01 0.09 2.14
C ARG A 200 -14.21 0.98 1.85
N GLY A 201 -15.19 0.98 2.75
CA GLY A 201 -16.36 1.83 2.72
C GLY A 201 -17.56 1.27 1.97
N TRP A 202 -17.48 0.10 1.32
CA TRP A 202 -18.55 -0.50 0.52
C TRP A 202 -19.81 -0.81 1.35
N GLU A 203 -21.00 -0.63 0.80
CA GLU A 203 -22.27 -0.88 1.48
C GLU A 203 -22.65 -2.35 1.30
N PRO A 204 -23.46 -2.93 2.20
CA PRO A 204 -23.94 -4.30 2.07
C PRO A 204 -24.58 -4.59 0.71
N ALA A 205 -25.41 -3.67 0.19
CA ALA A 205 -26.10 -3.84 -1.09
C ALA A 205 -25.14 -3.84 -2.29
N GLU A 206 -24.07 -3.03 -2.27
CA GLU A 206 -23.09 -3.00 -3.35
C GLU A 206 -22.24 -4.27 -3.37
N LEU A 207 -21.85 -4.78 -2.19
CA LEU A 207 -21.12 -6.04 -2.07
C LEU A 207 -21.98 -7.24 -2.49
N ALA A 208 -23.27 -7.23 -2.14
CA ALA A 208 -24.22 -8.25 -2.59
C ALA A 208 -24.34 -8.23 -4.12
N ALA A 209 -24.59 -7.05 -4.70
CA ALA A 209 -24.68 -6.91 -6.16
C ALA A 209 -23.37 -7.31 -6.88
N ALA A 210 -22.21 -7.02 -6.31
CA ALA A 210 -20.93 -7.48 -6.85
C ALA A 210 -20.76 -9.00 -6.73
N THR A 211 -21.23 -9.60 -5.63
CA THR A 211 -21.27 -11.05 -5.47
C THR A 211 -22.17 -11.70 -6.52
N ASP A 212 -23.37 -11.16 -6.76
CA ASP A 212 -24.29 -11.66 -7.78
C ASP A 212 -23.68 -11.64 -9.19
N ARG A 213 -22.97 -10.55 -9.54
CA ARG A 213 -22.25 -10.45 -10.82
C ARG A 213 -21.14 -11.50 -10.95
N LEU A 214 -20.39 -11.75 -9.88
CA LEU A 214 -19.31 -12.75 -9.87
C LEU A 214 -19.86 -14.19 -9.87
N VAL A 215 -21.03 -14.43 -9.25
CA VAL A 215 -21.75 -15.70 -9.33
C VAL A 215 -22.25 -15.94 -10.76
N ALA A 216 -22.85 -14.92 -11.39
CA ALA A 216 -23.29 -15.00 -12.78
C ALA A 216 -22.11 -15.25 -13.75
N ARG A 217 -20.92 -14.72 -13.42
CA ARG A 217 -19.66 -14.98 -14.16
C ARG A 217 -19.04 -16.34 -13.84
N GLY A 218 -19.55 -17.06 -12.84
CA GLY A 218 -19.02 -18.33 -12.38
C GLY A 218 -17.68 -18.23 -11.65
N TRP A 219 -17.28 -17.04 -11.18
CA TRP A 219 -16.03 -16.82 -10.44
C TRP A 219 -16.19 -17.06 -8.93
N VAL A 220 -17.41 -16.88 -8.44
CA VAL A 220 -17.81 -17.13 -7.04
C VAL A 220 -19.00 -18.09 -7.05
N ASP A 221 -19.09 -18.98 -6.07
CA ASP A 221 -20.22 -19.88 -5.90
C ASP A 221 -21.34 -19.26 -5.04
N ALA A 222 -22.50 -19.95 -4.94
CA ALA A 222 -23.63 -19.47 -4.16
C ALA A 222 -23.34 -19.36 -2.64
N ALA A 223 -22.28 -19.99 -2.14
CA ALA A 223 -21.83 -19.88 -0.75
C ALA A 223 -20.81 -18.75 -0.54
N GLY A 224 -20.44 -18.02 -1.60
CA GLY A 224 -19.42 -16.96 -1.56
C GLY A 224 -17.99 -17.45 -1.67
N GLY A 225 -17.78 -18.73 -2.00
CA GLY A 225 -16.47 -19.34 -2.23
C GLY A 225 -15.91 -19.07 -3.62
N CYS A 226 -14.60 -19.02 -3.76
CA CYS A 226 -13.95 -18.91 -5.07
C CYS A 226 -14.07 -20.24 -5.83
N THR A 227 -14.62 -20.22 -7.04
CA THR A 227 -14.69 -21.41 -7.91
C THR A 227 -13.33 -21.71 -8.55
N ALA A 228 -13.22 -22.84 -9.26
CA ALA A 228 -12.05 -23.14 -10.09
C ALA A 228 -11.84 -22.09 -11.20
N ALA A 229 -12.91 -21.74 -11.92
CA ALA A 229 -12.86 -20.70 -12.95
C ALA A 229 -12.50 -19.32 -12.37
N GLY A 230 -12.98 -18.99 -11.18
CA GLY A 230 -12.59 -17.77 -10.46
C GLY A 230 -11.13 -17.78 -10.04
N ALA A 231 -10.61 -18.94 -9.61
CA ALA A 231 -9.20 -19.09 -9.26
C ALA A 231 -8.29 -18.92 -10.49
N GLU A 232 -8.67 -19.50 -11.64
CA GLU A 232 -7.98 -19.34 -12.91
C GLU A 232 -8.02 -17.89 -13.41
N GLY A 233 -9.20 -17.25 -13.40
CA GLY A 233 -9.36 -15.85 -13.78
C GLY A 233 -8.53 -14.91 -12.89
N ARG A 234 -8.49 -15.20 -11.59
CA ARG A 234 -7.68 -14.43 -10.64
C ARG A 234 -6.18 -14.62 -10.86
N GLU A 235 -5.72 -15.84 -11.15
CA GLU A 235 -4.32 -16.10 -11.48
C GLU A 235 -3.94 -15.42 -12.80
N ALA A 236 -4.83 -15.38 -13.79
CA ALA A 236 -4.59 -14.63 -15.02
C ALA A 236 -4.37 -13.13 -14.75
N VAL A 237 -5.13 -12.53 -13.82
CA VAL A 237 -4.91 -11.15 -13.35
C VAL A 237 -3.54 -10.99 -12.66
N GLU A 238 -3.14 -11.93 -11.79
CA GLU A 238 -1.81 -11.87 -11.15
C GLU A 238 -0.68 -12.03 -12.17
N VAL A 239 -0.77 -12.98 -13.10
CA VAL A 239 0.21 -13.15 -14.17
C VAL A 239 0.31 -11.90 -15.04
N HIS A 240 -0.82 -11.25 -15.35
CA HIS A 240 -0.80 -9.99 -16.08
C HIS A 240 -0.15 -8.86 -15.27
N THR A 241 -0.44 -8.78 -13.97
CA THR A 241 0.20 -7.85 -13.03
C THR A 241 1.72 -8.06 -13.00
N ASP A 242 2.17 -9.31 -12.89
CA ASP A 242 3.59 -9.64 -12.85
C ASP A 242 4.29 -9.30 -14.18
N ARG A 243 3.63 -9.50 -15.33
CA ARG A 243 4.15 -9.03 -16.63
C ARG A 243 4.27 -7.50 -16.69
N LEU A 244 3.25 -6.78 -16.21
CA LEU A 244 3.23 -5.31 -16.17
C LEU A 244 4.25 -4.73 -15.19
N ALA A 245 4.68 -5.50 -14.19
CA ALA A 245 5.62 -5.10 -13.15
C ALA A 245 7.08 -5.46 -13.46
N ALA A 246 7.36 -5.96 -14.66
CA ALA A 246 8.61 -6.67 -14.90
C ALA A 246 9.83 -5.78 -15.19
N GLY A 247 9.64 -4.58 -15.72
CA GLY A 247 10.72 -3.68 -16.13
C GLY A 247 11.81 -3.45 -15.08
N PRO A 248 11.49 -3.18 -13.79
CA PRO A 248 12.50 -3.04 -12.73
C PRO A 248 13.37 -4.29 -12.55
N VAL A 249 12.79 -5.48 -12.70
CA VAL A 249 13.49 -6.76 -12.56
C VAL A 249 14.35 -7.07 -13.78
N GLU A 250 13.89 -6.72 -14.99
CA GLU A 250 14.72 -6.81 -16.20
C GLU A 250 15.94 -5.91 -16.10
N ARG A 251 15.72 -4.68 -15.61
CA ARG A 251 16.77 -3.68 -15.46
C ARG A 251 17.84 -4.11 -14.48
N LEU A 252 17.44 -4.70 -13.35
CA LEU A 252 18.35 -5.18 -12.32
C LEU A 252 19.07 -6.48 -12.72
N GLY A 253 18.42 -7.30 -13.55
CA GLY A 253 18.93 -8.60 -14.01
C GLY A 253 18.98 -9.66 -12.90
N ALA A 254 19.20 -10.92 -13.30
CA ALA A 254 19.12 -12.05 -12.35
C ALA A 254 20.11 -11.95 -11.19
N GLY A 255 21.35 -11.51 -11.45
CA GLY A 255 22.37 -11.33 -10.41
C GLY A 255 22.03 -10.22 -9.43
N GLY A 256 21.56 -9.07 -9.93
CA GLY A 256 21.16 -7.95 -9.06
C GLY A 256 19.92 -8.27 -8.24
N VAL A 257 18.95 -9.01 -8.80
CA VAL A 257 17.76 -9.47 -8.06
C VAL A 257 18.16 -10.43 -6.94
N ALA A 258 19.03 -11.39 -7.23
CA ALA A 258 19.52 -12.34 -6.22
C ALA A 258 20.28 -11.61 -5.09
N ARG A 259 21.12 -10.63 -5.43
CA ARG A 259 21.85 -9.84 -4.45
C ARG A 259 20.93 -8.95 -3.61
N PHE A 260 19.98 -8.26 -4.25
CA PHE A 260 18.99 -7.45 -3.53
C PHE A 260 18.21 -8.29 -2.53
N GLU A 261 17.81 -9.49 -2.93
CA GLU A 261 17.14 -10.42 -2.03
C GLU A 261 18.02 -10.85 -0.85
N GLU A 262 19.28 -11.22 -1.09
CA GLU A 262 20.23 -11.59 -0.03
C GLU A 262 20.32 -10.49 1.05
N LEU A 263 20.36 -9.22 0.62
CA LEU A 263 20.44 -8.06 1.50
C LEU A 263 19.12 -7.77 2.22
N VAL A 264 17.99 -7.91 1.54
CA VAL A 264 16.68 -7.48 2.07
C VAL A 264 15.96 -8.57 2.86
N ALA A 265 16.22 -9.85 2.61
CA ALA A 265 15.56 -10.93 3.34
C ALA A 265 15.79 -10.88 4.88
N PRO A 266 17.01 -10.60 5.39
CA PRO A 266 17.23 -10.38 6.82
C PRO A 266 16.51 -9.14 7.36
N LEU A 267 16.50 -8.03 6.60
CA LEU A 267 15.78 -6.82 6.98
C LEU A 267 14.28 -7.09 7.12
N ARG A 268 13.70 -7.79 6.15
CA ARG A 268 12.29 -8.22 6.17
C ARG A 268 11.96 -9.08 7.40
N ALA A 269 12.85 -9.98 7.79
CA ALA A 269 12.64 -10.80 8.99
C ALA A 269 12.55 -9.93 10.26
N VAL A 270 13.42 -8.93 10.40
CA VAL A 270 13.37 -7.96 11.51
C VAL A 270 12.11 -7.11 11.45
N LEU A 271 11.72 -6.64 10.26
CA LEU A 271 10.48 -5.85 10.07
C LEU A 271 9.23 -6.61 10.54
N HIS A 272 9.14 -7.92 10.28
CA HIS A 272 8.08 -8.75 10.82
C HIS A 272 8.21 -8.92 12.35
N GLY A 273 9.38 -9.31 12.85
CA GLY A 273 9.59 -9.61 14.27
C GLY A 273 9.43 -8.41 15.21
N ALA A 274 9.71 -7.20 14.74
CA ALA A 274 9.62 -5.95 15.51
C ALA A 274 8.27 -5.22 15.33
N GLY A 275 7.29 -5.83 14.66
CA GLY A 275 5.97 -5.22 14.42
C GLY A 275 5.99 -4.06 13.43
N GLY A 276 6.99 -3.98 12.54
CA GLY A 276 7.06 -2.99 11.47
C GLY A 276 6.09 -3.27 10.32
N ILE A 277 5.71 -4.54 10.12
CA ILE A 277 4.68 -4.98 9.16
C ILE A 277 3.84 -6.13 9.76
N PRO A 278 2.54 -6.23 9.44
CA PRO A 278 1.65 -7.21 10.03
C PRO A 278 1.88 -8.63 9.48
N GLU A 279 1.72 -9.64 10.33
CA GLU A 279 1.75 -11.06 9.91
C GLU A 279 0.49 -11.47 9.14
N ARG A 280 -0.66 -10.83 9.44
CA ARG A 280 -1.94 -11.08 8.78
C ARG A 280 -2.64 -9.76 8.45
N TRP A 281 -3.20 -9.70 7.25
CA TRP A 281 -4.02 -8.58 6.81
C TRP A 281 -5.53 -8.91 6.89
N PRO A 282 -6.39 -7.97 7.31
CA PRO A 282 -6.06 -6.63 7.84
C PRO A 282 -5.61 -6.69 9.31
N PRO A 283 -4.66 -5.83 9.73
CA PRO A 283 -4.19 -5.81 11.12
C PRO A 283 -5.24 -5.25 12.10
N PRO A 284 -5.23 -5.68 13.37
CA PRO A 284 -6.29 -5.33 14.34
C PRO A 284 -6.52 -3.82 14.52
N HIS A 285 -5.47 -3.01 14.57
CA HIS A 285 -5.58 -1.56 14.76
C HIS A 285 -6.27 -0.85 13.58
N VAL A 286 -6.17 -1.39 12.37
CA VAL A 286 -6.88 -0.88 11.17
C VAL A 286 -8.37 -1.22 11.21
N VAL A 287 -8.73 -2.35 11.86
CA VAL A 287 -10.12 -2.80 12.00
C VAL A 287 -10.85 -2.07 13.12
N VAL A 288 -10.17 -1.81 14.25
CA VAL A 288 -10.75 -1.16 15.45
C VAL A 288 -10.80 0.37 15.31
N GLY A 289 -9.83 1.00 14.65
CA GLY A 289 -9.76 2.46 14.47
C GLY A 289 -10.85 3.08 13.57
N GLY A 290 -11.79 2.28 13.05
CA GLY A 290 -12.96 2.77 12.31
C GLY A 290 -14.16 3.13 13.22
N ALA A 291 -14.08 2.90 14.53
CA ALA A 291 -15.21 3.06 15.45
C ALA A 291 -15.20 4.36 16.30
N ASP A 292 -14.12 5.14 16.33
CA ASP A 292 -14.03 6.32 17.19
C ASP A 292 -13.99 7.64 16.40
N ALA A 293 -15.19 8.21 16.20
CA ALA A 293 -15.42 9.66 16.09
C ALA A 293 -16.86 10.03 16.50
N GLY A 294 -17.40 9.33 17.51
CA GLY A 294 -18.69 9.63 18.15
C GLY A 294 -18.48 10.09 19.59
N ARG A 295 -17.69 11.15 19.78
CA ARG A 295 -17.68 11.93 21.03
C ARG A 295 -17.56 13.39 20.64
N ASP A 296 -18.70 13.96 20.29
CA ASP A 296 -18.90 15.39 20.45
C ASP A 296 -18.78 15.70 21.94
N GLY A 297 -17.86 16.60 22.27
CA GLY A 297 -17.77 17.19 23.58
C GLY A 297 -19.00 18.03 23.82
N ASP A 298 -19.94 17.50 24.59
CA ASP A 298 -20.83 18.35 25.38
C ASP A 298 -20.14 18.63 26.71
N GLY A 299 -19.80 19.90 26.90
CA GLY A 299 -19.04 20.40 28.01
C GLY A 299 -18.97 21.91 27.96
N THR A 300 -20.09 22.59 28.25
CA THR A 300 -20.14 23.80 29.09
C THR A 300 -21.61 24.17 29.37
N VAL A 301 -22.14 23.87 30.56
CA VAL A 301 -22.23 24.75 31.75
C VAL A 301 -23.27 25.88 31.60
N GLY A 302 -24.28 25.88 32.47
CA GLY A 302 -25.12 27.05 32.69
C GLY A 302 -26.34 26.84 33.61
N SER A 303 -26.10 26.99 34.92
CA SER A 303 -27.07 27.16 36.05
C SER A 303 -27.82 25.94 36.57
#